data_AF-A0AAD0VBS9-F1
#
_entry.id   AF-A0AAD0VBS9-F1
#
_cell.length_a   1.000
_cell.length_b   1.000
_cell.length_c   1.000
_cell.angle_alpha   90.00
_cell.angle_beta   90.00
_cell.angle_gamma   90.00
#
_symmetry.space_group_name_H-M   'P 1'
#
loop_
_entity.id
_entity.type
_entity.pdbx_description
1 polymer ?
#
loop_
_entity_poly.entity_id
_entity_poly.type
_entity_poly.pdbx_seq_one_letter_code
_entity_poly.pdbx_strand_id
1 'polypeptide(L)' 'MKYIVVGTSHFGYEAVQTILKNETQAEIHLYERGDSASFMG' A
#
# COMPACT_ATOMS: atom_id res chain seq x y z
N MET A 1 0.08 -14.01 3.37
CA MET A 1 0.63 -13.32 4.56
C MET A 1 -0.19 -12.06 4.82
N LYS A 2 -0.21 -11.51 6.04
CA LYS A 2 -0.87 -10.24 6.34
C LYS A 2 0.15 -9.11 6.45
N TYR A 3 -0.08 -8.02 5.72
CA TYR A 3 0.78 -6.84 5.69
C TYR A 3 0.02 -5.59 6.16
N ILE A 4 0.72 -4.72 6.90
CA ILE A 4 0.26 -3.38 7.22
C ILE A 4 1.23 -2.40 6.58
N VAL A 5 0.70 -1.50 5.75
CA VAL A 5 1.47 -0.45 5.09
C VAL A 5 0.92 0.90 5.55
N VAL A 6 1.80 1.79 6.00
CA VAL A 6 1.43 3.13 6.47
C VAL A 6 2.10 4.16 5.57
N GLY A 7 1.29 5.03 4.97
CA GLY A 7 1.67 5.98 3.95
C GLY A 7 1.32 5.48 2.55
N THR A 8 0.71 6.35 1.75
CA THR A 8 0.18 6.03 0.40
C THR A 8 0.80 6.85 -0.72
N SER A 9 1.88 7.57 -0.42
CA SER A 9 2.70 8.23 -1.45
C SER A 9 3.53 7.20 -2.22
N HIS A 10 4.60 7.62 -2.89
CA HIS A 10 5.35 6.80 -3.84
C HIS A 10 5.78 5.44 -3.29
N PHE A 11 6.46 5.40 -2.13
CA PHE A 11 6.97 4.14 -1.58
C PHE A 11 5.88 3.22 -1.06
N GLY A 12 4.82 3.77 -0.48
CA GLY A 12 3.68 2.98 -0.03
C GLY A 12 2.97 2.29 -1.19
N TYR A 13 2.77 3.04 -2.28
CA TYR A 13 2.22 2.51 -3.52
C TYR A 13 3.11 1.39 -4.11
N GLU A 14 4.40 1.64 -4.31
CA GLU A 14 5.31 0.63 -4.88
C GLU A 14 5.43 -0.62 -4.01
N ALA A 15 5.41 -0.48 -2.68
CA ALA A 15 5.41 -1.62 -1.77
C ALA A 15 4.17 -2.49 -1.96
N VAL A 16 2.96 -1.88 -2.00
CA VAL A 16 1.71 -2.63 -2.21
C VAL A 16 1.70 -3.31 -3.58
N GLN A 17 2.11 -2.60 -4.63
CA GLN A 17 2.17 -3.16 -5.99
C GLN A 17 3.14 -4.33 -6.08
N THR A 18 4.29 -4.24 -5.42
CA THR A 18 5.28 -5.31 -5.38
C THR A 18 4.75 -6.53 -4.62
N ILE A 19 4.07 -6.32 -3.48
CA ILE A 19 3.47 -7.43 -2.72
C ILE A 19 2.40 -8.12 -3.56
N LEU A 20 1.46 -7.39 -4.16
CA LEU A 20 0.37 -7.98 -4.94
C LEU A 20 0.84 -8.73 -6.20
N LYS A 21 1.95 -8.30 -6.81
CA LYS A 21 2.56 -9.00 -7.95
C LYS A 21 3.17 -10.35 -7.56
N ASN A 22 3.78 -10.44 -6.38
CA ASN A 22 4.50 -11.64 -5.93
C ASN A 22 3.62 -12.59 -5.10
N GLU A 23 2.60 -12.04 -4.43
CA GLU A 23 1.72 -12.76 -3.51
C GLU A 23 0.25 -12.35 -3.75
N THR A 24 -0.40 -13.00 -4.71
CA THR A 24 -1.79 -12.67 -5.11
C THR A 24 -2.83 -12.91 -4.01
N GLN A 25 -2.48 -13.66 -2.96
CA GLN A 25 -3.31 -13.92 -1.80
C GLN A 25 -2.92 -13.09 -0.56
N ALA A 26 -2.07 -12.07 -0.72
CA ALA A 26 -1.70 -11.20 0.39
C ALA A 26 -2.92 -10.43 0.91
N GLU A 27 -3.10 -10.42 2.23
CA GLU A 27 -4.04 -9.52 2.90
C GLU A 27 -3.29 -8.23 3.25
N ILE A 28 -3.72 -7.10 2.70
CA ILE A 28 -3.03 -5.82 2.89
C ILE A 28 -3.99 -4.81 3.49
N HIS A 29 -3.61 -4.25 4.63
CA HIS A 29 -4.23 -3.06 5.19
C HIS A 29 -3.31 -1.86 4.91
N LEU A 30 -3.80 -0.91 4.11
CA LEU A 30 -3.08 0.29 3.73
C LEU A 30 -3.71 1.50 4.42
N TYR A 31 -2.91 2.26 5.17
CA TYR A 31 -3.37 3.41 5.95
C TYR A 31 -2.72 4.70 5.45
N GLU A 32 -3.51 5.76 5.35
CA GLU A 32 -3.06 7.13 5.12
C GLU A 32 -3.66 8.03 6.20
N ARG A 33 -2.91 9.05 6.62
CA ARG A 33 -3.40 10.06 7.57
C ARG A 33 -4.35 11.04 6.89
N GLY A 34 -4.04 11.43 5.64
CA GLY A 34 -4.85 12.35 4.85
C GLY A 34 -6.12 11.71 4.29
N ASP A 35 -7.04 12.56 3.84
CA ASP A 35 -8.33 12.13 3.28
C ASP A 35 -8.22 11.57 1.86
N SER A 36 -7.03 11.65 1.26
CA SER A 36 -6.71 11.16 -0.09
C SER A 36 -5.41 10.38 -0.12
N ALA A 37 -5.30 9.46 -1.09
CA ALA A 37 -4.05 8.73 -1.33
C ALA A 37 -2.96 9.67 -1.87
N SER A 38 -1.81 9.69 -1.21
CA SER A 38 -0.74 10.67 -1.41
C SER A 38 0.12 10.45 -2.67
N PHE A 39 -0.19 9.46 -3.51
CA PHE A 39 0.42 9.31 -4.83
C PHE A 39 -0.24 10.21 -5.89
N MET A 40 -1.48 10.64 -5.66
CA MET A 40 -2.25 11.48 -6.60
C MET A 40 -2.35 12.95 -6.15
N GLY A 41 -1.53 13.37 -5.19
CA GLY A 41 -1.43 14.76 -4.72
C GLY A 41 -0.35 15.56 -5.44
#